data_AF-A0AAU3JV96-F1
#
_entry.id   AF-A0AAU3JV96-F1
#
_cell.length_a   1.000
_cell.length_b   1.000
_cell.length_c   1.000
_cell.angle_alpha   90.00
_cell.angle_beta   90.00
_cell.angle_gamma   90.00
#
_symmetry.space_group_name_H-M   'P 1'
#
loop_
_entity.id
_entity.type
_entity.pdbx_description
1 polymer ?
#
loop_
_entity_poly.entity_id
_entity_poly.type
_entity_poly.pdbx_seq_one_letter_code
_entity_poly.pdbx_strand_id
1 'polypeptide(L)'
;MASQPEPTVFHAVLARLAAADIHCEVISDGKLSDQTHGAYTFADDSQLTWGTQSSTGVENSITHPVSAHGRLDGFFIDDVSDESREFTTGDFETDEAAFVTWVTALADRHGRATK
;
A
#
# COMPACT_ATOMS: atom_id res chain seq x y z
N MET A 1 -7.58 -6.02 -30.04
CA MET A 1 -6.65 -5.29 -29.15
C MET A 1 -7.12 -5.60 -27.74
N ALA A 2 -6.34 -6.34 -26.95
CA ALA A 2 -6.69 -6.55 -25.54
C ALA A 2 -6.50 -5.20 -24.85
N SER A 3 -7.59 -4.62 -24.34
CA SER A 3 -7.51 -3.48 -23.43
C SER A 3 -6.53 -3.87 -22.32
N GLN A 4 -5.50 -3.07 -22.08
CA GLN A 4 -4.71 -3.25 -20.88
C GLN A 4 -5.68 -3.21 -19.69
N PRO A 5 -5.63 -4.18 -18.76
CA PRO A 5 -6.50 -4.14 -17.60
C PRO A 5 -6.30 -2.79 -16.90
N GLU A 6 -7.40 -2.13 -16.55
CA GLU A 6 -7.36 -0.88 -15.81
C GLU A 6 -6.46 -1.06 -14.57
N PRO A 7 -5.62 -0.08 -14.23
CA PRO A 7 -4.79 -0.17 -13.04
C PRO A 7 -5.69 -0.34 -11.80
N THR A 8 -5.39 -1.32 -10.97
CA THR A 8 -6.09 -1.51 -9.70
C THR A 8 -5.54 -0.56 -8.65
N VAL A 9 -6.32 -0.33 -7.58
CA VAL A 9 -5.88 0.50 -6.44
C VAL A 9 -4.50 0.05 -5.94
N PHE A 10 -4.32 -1.26 -5.73
CA PHE A 10 -3.05 -1.82 -5.27
C PHE A 10 -1.87 -1.54 -6.21
N HIS A 11 -2.04 -1.79 -7.51
CA HIS A 11 -0.97 -1.54 -8.48
C HIS A 11 -0.65 -0.05 -8.64
N ALA A 12 -1.66 0.81 -8.53
CA ALA A 12 -1.47 2.26 -8.59
C ALA A 12 -0.64 2.74 -7.39
N VAL A 13 -0.96 2.29 -6.17
CA VAL A 13 -0.20 2.62 -4.95
C VAL A 13 1.23 2.07 -5.03
N LEU A 14 1.41 0.81 -5.45
CA LEU A 14 2.74 0.22 -5.66
C LEU A 14 3.59 1.06 -6.63
N ALA A 15 3.02 1.45 -7.77
CA ALA A 15 3.73 2.26 -8.75
C ALA A 15 4.12 3.64 -8.19
N ARG A 16 3.29 4.22 -7.32
CA ARG A 16 3.53 5.53 -6.69
C ARG A 16 4.61 5.47 -5.62
N LEU A 17 4.60 4.45 -4.78
CA LEU A 17 5.69 4.17 -3.85
C LEU A 17 7.01 3.92 -4.59
N ALA A 18 6.99 3.12 -5.66
CA ALA A 18 8.19 2.87 -6.46
C ALA A 18 8.73 4.14 -7.12
N ALA A 19 7.86 5.07 -7.55
CA ALA A 19 8.25 6.39 -8.05
C ALA A 19 8.86 7.29 -6.97
N ALA A 20 8.54 7.04 -5.69
CA ALA A 20 9.18 7.65 -4.53
C ALA A 20 10.42 6.86 -4.04
N ASP A 21 10.92 5.90 -4.82
CA ASP A 21 12.04 5.00 -4.48
C ASP A 21 11.80 4.07 -3.28
N ILE A 22 10.54 3.68 -3.07
CA ILE A 22 10.09 2.74 -2.05
C ILE A 22 9.54 1.50 -2.75
N HIS A 23 10.36 0.46 -2.85
CA HIS A 23 10.05 -0.73 -3.64
C HIS A 23 9.51 -1.83 -2.74
N CYS A 24 8.19 -1.87 -2.58
CA CYS A 24 7.52 -2.87 -1.77
C CYS A 24 7.58 -4.27 -2.40
N GLU A 25 7.70 -5.29 -1.56
CA GLU A 25 7.42 -6.68 -1.89
C GLU A 25 5.90 -6.92 -1.88
N VAL A 26 5.39 -7.75 -2.80
CA VAL A 26 4.00 -8.22 -2.78
C VAL A 26 3.95 -9.55 -2.05
N ILE A 27 3.50 -9.53 -0.79
CA ILE A 27 3.49 -10.71 0.09
C ILE A 27 2.32 -11.64 -0.24
N SER A 28 1.16 -11.06 -0.58
CA SER A 28 -0.02 -11.82 -1.00
C SER A 28 -0.70 -11.11 -2.16
N ASP A 29 -1.03 -11.84 -3.21
CA ASP A 29 -1.72 -11.33 -4.40
C ASP A 29 -3.24 -11.62 -4.37
N GLY A 30 -3.80 -11.92 -3.21
CA GLY A 30 -5.24 -12.12 -3.02
C GLY A 30 -5.84 -13.34 -3.71
N LYS A 31 -5.05 -14.18 -4.39
CA LYS A 31 -5.56 -15.38 -5.09
C LYS A 31 -5.89 -16.54 -4.16
N LEU A 32 -5.30 -16.58 -2.95
CA LEU A 32 -5.41 -17.71 -2.02
C LEU A 32 -5.99 -17.35 -0.65
N SER A 33 -5.98 -16.07 -0.27
CA SER A 33 -6.29 -15.62 1.10
C SER A 33 -7.34 -14.50 1.16
N ASP A 34 -7.96 -14.14 0.04
CA ASP A 34 -8.87 -12.99 -0.11
C ASP A 34 -8.27 -11.66 0.38
N GLN A 35 -6.95 -11.59 0.56
CA GLN A 35 -6.20 -10.42 1.02
C GLN A 35 -5.03 -10.14 0.09
N THR A 36 -4.95 -8.92 -0.44
CA THR A 36 -3.74 -8.42 -1.10
C THR A 36 -3.07 -7.38 -0.21
N HIS A 37 -1.80 -7.60 0.12
CA HIS A 37 -1.00 -6.63 0.86
C HIS A 37 0.46 -6.62 0.38
N GLY A 38 1.06 -5.43 0.45
CA GLY A 38 2.47 -5.20 0.19
C GLY A 38 3.23 -5.01 1.49
N ALA A 39 4.55 -5.22 1.43
CA ALA A 39 5.45 -4.97 2.55
C ALA A 39 6.69 -4.20 2.11
N TYR A 40 7.28 -3.45 3.03
CA TYR A 40 8.57 -2.79 2.84
C TYR A 40 9.37 -2.89 4.12
N THR A 41 10.59 -3.39 4.04
CA THR A 41 11.55 -3.40 5.14
C THR A 41 12.42 -2.15 5.03
N PHE A 42 12.51 -1.36 6.09
CA PHE A 42 13.34 -0.17 6.15
C PHE A 42 14.81 -0.53 6.42
N ALA A 43 15.71 0.46 6.37
CA ALA A 43 17.14 0.23 6.58
C ALA A 43 17.52 -0.20 8.00
N ASP A 44 16.67 0.09 8.98
CA ASP A 44 16.83 -0.30 10.39
C ASP A 44 16.08 -1.61 10.75
N ASP A 45 15.70 -2.40 9.74
CA ASP A 45 14.95 -3.65 9.85
C ASP A 45 13.48 -3.51 10.34
N SER A 46 13.00 -2.29 10.63
CA SER A 46 11.57 -2.05 10.83
C SER A 46 10.77 -2.37 9.57
N GLN A 47 9.47 -2.61 9.71
CA GLN A 47 8.63 -3.09 8.61
C GLN A 47 7.35 -2.28 8.47
N LEU A 48 6.99 -1.99 7.23
CA LEU A 48 5.67 -1.56 6.84
C LEU A 48 4.96 -2.71 6.14
N THR A 49 3.73 -3.00 6.52
CA THR A 49 2.78 -3.77 5.71
C THR A 49 1.57 -2.90 5.40
N TRP A 50 0.97 -3.08 4.23
CA TRP A 50 -0.17 -2.25 3.81
C TRP A 50 -1.08 -2.98 2.85
N GLY A 51 -2.36 -2.60 2.87
CA GLY A 51 -3.38 -3.15 2.00
C GLY A 51 -4.38 -2.07 1.58
N THR A 52 -5.27 -2.42 0.67
CA THR A 52 -6.40 -1.54 0.32
C THR A 52 -7.68 -2.38 0.29
N GLN A 53 -8.82 -1.72 0.48
CA GLN A 53 -10.13 -2.35 0.48
C GLN A 53 -11.07 -1.59 -0.42
N SER A 54 -11.98 -2.32 -1.06
CA SER A 54 -13.02 -1.70 -1.87
C SER A 54 -14.03 -0.95 -1.00
N SER A 55 -14.82 -0.07 -1.61
CA SER A 55 -15.97 0.60 -0.98
C SER A 55 -17.06 -0.36 -0.49
N THR A 56 -17.02 -1.63 -0.89
CA THR A 56 -17.89 -2.71 -0.40
C THR A 56 -17.28 -3.54 0.74
N GLY A 57 -16.06 -3.20 1.18
CA GLY A 57 -15.36 -3.87 2.29
C GLY A 57 -14.68 -5.19 1.92
N VAL A 58 -14.36 -5.41 0.64
CA VAL A 58 -13.68 -6.64 0.17
C VAL A 58 -12.17 -6.39 0.07
N GLU A 59 -11.38 -7.23 0.73
CA GLU A 59 -9.90 -7.16 0.79
C GLU A 59 -9.19 -7.72 -0.47
N ASN A 60 -9.77 -7.61 -1.66
CA ASN A 60 -9.14 -8.11 -2.89
C ASN A 60 -8.66 -6.97 -3.81
N SER A 61 -7.66 -6.24 -3.34
CA SER A 61 -7.20 -4.98 -3.96
C SER A 61 -6.45 -5.06 -5.27
N ILE A 62 -6.01 -6.25 -5.65
CA ILE A 62 -5.40 -6.47 -6.96
C ILE A 62 -6.44 -6.72 -8.07
N THR A 63 -7.71 -6.90 -7.72
CA THR A 63 -8.77 -7.25 -8.70
C THR A 63 -9.78 -6.15 -8.93
N HIS A 64 -9.84 -5.12 -8.07
CA HIS A 64 -10.81 -4.03 -8.22
C HIS A 64 -10.19 -2.75 -8.81
N PRO A 65 -10.93 -2.02 -9.65
CA PRO A 65 -10.47 -0.78 -10.26
C PRO A 65 -10.34 0.34 -9.22
N VAL A 66 -9.56 1.37 -9.54
CA VAL A 66 -9.41 2.59 -8.71
C VAL A 66 -10.76 3.21 -8.31
N SER A 67 -11.75 3.18 -9.22
CA SER A 67 -13.09 3.72 -8.95
C SER A 67 -13.87 2.98 -7.86
N ALA A 68 -13.42 1.80 -7.46
CA ALA A 68 -14.03 1.01 -6.39
C ALA A 68 -13.29 1.16 -5.05
N HIS A 69 -12.32 2.06 -4.96
CA HIS A 69 -11.58 2.35 -3.72
C HIS A 69 -12.52 2.69 -2.56
N GLY A 70 -12.20 2.15 -1.38
CA GLY A 70 -12.91 2.44 -0.14
C GLY A 70 -11.96 2.94 0.95
N ARG A 71 -10.87 2.21 1.19
CA ARG A 71 -9.83 2.60 2.15
C ARG A 71 -8.45 2.04 1.84
N LEU A 72 -7.43 2.67 2.39
CA LEU A 72 -6.05 2.22 2.39
C LEU A 72 -5.59 2.07 3.84
N ASP A 73 -5.00 0.93 4.17
CA ASP A 73 -4.56 0.58 5.53
C ASP A 73 -3.05 0.36 5.54
N GLY A 74 -2.37 0.92 6.54
CA GLY A 74 -0.93 0.76 6.73
C GLY A 74 -0.59 0.41 8.18
N PHE A 75 0.34 -0.51 8.34
CA PHE A 75 0.81 -1.00 9.63
C PHE A 75 2.33 -0.99 9.65
N PHE A 76 2.88 -0.09 10.45
CA PHE A 76 4.30 0.01 10.71
C PHE A 76 4.64 -0.68 12.03
N ILE A 77 5.72 -1.46 12.05
CA ILE A 77 6.20 -2.24 13.18
C ILE A 77 7.70 -1.98 13.32
N ASP A 78 8.12 -1.49 14.50
CA ASP A 78 9.52 -1.47 14.92
C ASP A 78 9.68 -2.10 16.31
N ASP A 79 10.92 -2.17 16.81
CA ASP A 79 11.24 -2.77 18.11
C ASP A 79 10.62 -2.03 19.32
N VAL A 80 10.09 -0.82 19.12
CA VAL A 80 9.66 0.10 20.18
C VAL A 80 8.15 0.36 20.14
N SER A 81 7.54 0.31 18.96
CA SER A 81 6.17 0.73 18.71
C SER A 81 5.57 0.13 17.43
N ASP A 82 4.27 -0.15 17.51
CA ASP A 82 3.43 -0.44 16.36
C ASP A 82 2.59 0.81 16.04
N GLU A 83 2.59 1.26 14.79
CA GLU A 83 1.77 2.37 14.30
C GLU A 83 0.84 1.87 13.20
N SER A 84 -0.48 1.89 13.45
CA SER A 84 -1.50 1.63 12.43
C SER A 84 -2.10 2.94 11.93
N ARG A 85 -2.31 3.06 10.62
CA ARG A 85 -2.94 4.23 10.01
C ARG A 85 -3.92 3.82 8.92
N GLU A 86 -5.12 4.39 9.01
CA GLU A 86 -6.19 4.20 8.03
C GLU A 86 -6.39 5.50 7.23
N PHE A 87 -6.56 5.37 5.92
CA PHE A 87 -6.87 6.44 4.98
C PHE A 87 -8.21 6.11 4.32
N THR A 88 -9.26 6.74 4.81
CA THR A 88 -10.66 6.32 4.61
C THR A 88 -11.53 7.46 4.07
N THR A 89 -10.96 8.41 3.35
CA THR A 89 -11.76 9.49 2.75
C THR A 89 -12.68 8.95 1.64
N GLY A 90 -12.31 7.81 1.06
CA GLY A 90 -13.03 7.19 -0.05
C GLY A 90 -12.68 7.81 -1.42
N ASP A 91 -11.85 8.87 -1.41
CA ASP A 91 -11.25 9.45 -2.61
C ASP A 91 -9.84 8.87 -2.78
N PHE A 92 -9.65 8.14 -3.88
CA PHE A 92 -8.39 7.43 -4.11
C PHE A 92 -7.18 8.38 -4.18
N GLU A 93 -7.31 9.52 -4.86
CA GLU A 93 -6.19 10.46 -5.02
C GLU A 93 -5.77 11.05 -3.68
N THR A 94 -6.75 11.40 -2.83
CA THR A 94 -6.50 11.92 -1.48
C THR A 94 -5.88 10.86 -0.57
N ASP A 95 -6.45 9.66 -0.53
CA ASP A 95 -5.98 8.57 0.35
C ASP A 95 -4.60 8.06 -0.08
N GLU A 96 -4.36 7.91 -1.39
CA GLU A 96 -3.06 7.50 -1.95
C GLU A 96 -1.98 8.54 -1.66
N ALA A 97 -2.24 9.83 -1.91
CA ALA A 97 -1.27 10.87 -1.63
C ALA A 97 -0.92 10.97 -0.14
N ALA A 98 -1.91 10.84 0.74
CA ALA A 98 -1.71 10.85 2.18
C ALA A 98 -0.91 9.63 2.65
N PHE A 99 -1.20 8.45 2.09
CA PHE A 99 -0.46 7.23 2.38
C PHE A 99 0.99 7.31 1.92
N VAL A 100 1.24 7.68 0.66
CA VAL A 100 2.60 7.81 0.11
C VAL A 100 3.41 8.84 0.91
N THR A 101 2.78 9.94 1.33
CA THR A 101 3.42 10.94 2.20
C THR A 101 3.83 10.33 3.55
N TRP A 102 2.95 9.56 4.18
CA TRP A 102 3.24 8.90 5.46
C TRP A 102 4.37 7.87 5.33
N VAL A 103 4.32 7.02 4.31
CA VAL A 103 5.37 6.01 4.06
C VAL A 103 6.72 6.65 3.72
N THR A 104 6.71 7.76 2.97
CA THR A 104 7.93 8.52 2.70
C THR A 104 8.52 9.11 3.97
N ALA A 105 7.69 9.64 4.86
CA ALA A 105 8.15 10.15 6.16
C ALA A 105 8.74 9.04 7.05
N LEU A 106 8.15 7.84 7.03
CA LEU A 106 8.73 6.66 7.69
C LEU A 106 10.08 6.30 7.07
N ALA A 107 10.19 6.27 5.74
CA ALA A 107 11.43 5.96 5.04
C ALA A 107 12.55 6.99 5.31
N ASP A 108 12.20 8.26 5.46
CA ASP A 108 13.16 9.31 5.80
C ASP A 108 13.60 9.21 7.29
N ARG A 109 12.75 8.67 8.18
CA ARG A 109 13.05 8.47 9.61
C ARG A 109 13.85 7.19 9.88
N HIS A 110 13.46 6.07 9.26
CA HIS A 110 13.98 4.72 9.50
C HIS A 110 15.03 4.30 8.44
N GLY A 111 15.24 5.16 7.45
CA GLY A 111 16.14 4.93 6.34
C GLY A 111 15.49 4.09 5.23
N ARG A 112 15.82 4.46 3.99
CA ARG A 112 15.40 3.73 2.80
C ARG A 112 16.23 2.47 2.65
N ALA A 113 15.58 1.34 2.41
CA ALA A 113 16.24 0.09 2.04
C ALA A 113 17.16 0.32 0.84
N THR A 114 18.39 -0.19 0.92
CA THR A 114 19.25 -0.28 -0.26
C THR A 114 18.77 -1.46 -1.08
N LYS A 115 18.24 -1.14 -2.25
CA LYS A 115 17.74 -2.09 -3.26
C LYS A 115 18.73 -3.20 -3.57
#